data_AF-H5SLU2-F1
#
_entry.id   AF-H5SLU2-F1
#
_cell.length_a   1.000
_cell.length_b   1.000
_cell.length_c   1.000
_cell.angle_alpha   90.00
_cell.angle_beta   90.00
_cell.angle_gamma   90.00
#
_symmetry.space_group_name_H-M   'P 1'
#
loop_
_entity.id
_entity.type
_entity.pdbx_description
1 polymer ?
#
loop_
_entity_poly.entity_id
_entity_poly.type
_entity_poly.pdbx_seq_one_letter_code
_entity_poly.pdbx_strand_id
1 'polypeptide(L)'
;MVPVNFHRWKQAIRQVLLAQAETVEDEWDPFVAAWLCYALSLDGIENNQLLTGLLERMKRWLEEDAWSYERNLGPIAFALWLFKERGDSLPSESAGELVRKVCALNADDKLSLLRDAEQVFLLALGIGAVEDESAKQHLIRIAKEQMRLGPYKRRILYAAALKELNYQVLAPELEPADEGDVISFVWWAEKNNGDKHQAWERFSSIADSITLDPVGASEAQRILSVAEMAMLYEAMSKETQYPEPALLFDYFAFRPRLRNIAREHFMNGKYTSAVLQGVLALFELIRECTGVDKDGVALIERTMSNGKKFWDEKERIDNPIIRFNSFLDSPSGQSEQRGLAAIYWGVYKAFRNPKGHKPENHPLVQLDPYEALHQLIVINYLMIRIEQACVDKAKEHSHGR
;
A
#
# COMPACT_ATOMS: atom_id res chain seq x y z
N MET A 1 -12.11 4.11 8.60
CA MET A 1 -10.66 4.27 8.88
C MET A 1 -10.11 2.87 8.89
N VAL A 2 -9.02 2.62 8.18
CA VAL A 2 -8.36 1.32 8.14
C VAL A 2 -7.29 1.31 9.24
N PRO A 3 -7.49 0.71 10.43
CA PRO A 3 -6.46 0.67 11.49
C PRO A 3 -5.44 -0.46 11.29
N VAL A 4 -4.78 -0.56 10.13
CA VAL A 4 -3.76 -1.60 9.89
C VAL A 4 -2.36 -1.01 10.08
N ASN A 5 -1.61 -1.56 11.05
CA ASN A 5 -0.19 -1.24 11.18
C ASN A 5 0.63 -2.17 10.25
N PHE A 6 0.83 -1.73 9.01
CA PHE A 6 1.48 -2.54 7.97
C PHE A 6 2.90 -3.00 8.35
N HIS A 7 3.70 -2.13 8.97
CA HIS A 7 5.06 -2.49 9.40
C HIS A 7 5.05 -3.58 10.48
N ARG A 8 4.16 -3.45 11.48
CA ARG A 8 4.02 -4.45 12.55
C ARG A 8 3.54 -5.78 11.98
N TRP A 9 2.53 -5.76 11.11
CA TRP A 9 2.03 -6.98 10.45
C TRP A 9 3.09 -7.64 9.58
N LYS A 10 3.78 -6.87 8.73
CA LYS A 10 4.91 -7.37 7.91
C LYS A 10 5.95 -8.06 8.78
N GLN A 11 6.38 -7.41 9.87
CA GLN A 11 7.37 -7.98 10.78
C GLN A 11 6.88 -9.27 11.46
N ALA A 12 5.63 -9.28 11.94
CA ALA A 12 5.04 -10.44 12.61
C ALA A 12 4.93 -11.64 11.65
N ILE A 13 4.41 -11.43 10.44
CA ILE A 13 4.32 -12.49 9.41
C ILE A 13 5.70 -13.01 9.06
N ARG A 14 6.68 -12.12 8.88
CA ARG A 14 8.07 -12.50 8.60
C ARG A 14 8.62 -13.41 9.69
N GLN A 15 8.46 -13.05 10.96
CA GLN A 15 8.96 -13.86 12.08
C GLN A 15 8.36 -15.27 12.08
N VAL A 16 7.06 -15.40 11.81
CA VAL A 16 6.39 -16.71 11.72
C VAL A 16 6.89 -17.51 10.52
N LEU A 17 7.04 -16.89 9.34
CA LEU A 17 7.58 -17.56 8.15
C LEU A 17 9.02 -18.06 8.39
N LEU A 18 9.84 -17.31 9.12
CA LEU A 18 11.19 -17.74 9.48
C LEU A 18 11.19 -18.96 10.42
N ALA A 19 10.34 -18.97 11.44
CA ALA A 19 10.19 -20.12 12.34
C ALA A 19 9.66 -21.37 11.60
N GLN A 20 8.75 -21.18 10.64
CA GLN A 20 8.25 -22.26 9.78
C GLN A 20 9.35 -22.79 8.85
N ALA A 21 10.23 -21.93 8.33
CA ALA A 21 11.38 -22.34 7.53
C ALA A 21 12.34 -23.24 8.31
N GLU A 22 12.60 -22.93 9.59
CA GLU A 22 13.39 -23.80 10.48
C GLU A 22 12.71 -25.17 10.68
N THR A 23 11.38 -25.19 10.87
CA THR A 23 10.62 -26.46 11.06
C THR A 23 10.69 -27.37 9.82
N VAL A 24 10.65 -26.78 8.63
CA VAL A 24 10.76 -27.52 7.35
C VAL A 24 12.14 -28.15 7.16
N GLU A 25 13.17 -27.69 7.91
CA GLU A 25 14.47 -28.36 7.95
C GLU A 25 14.40 -29.73 8.64
N ASP A 26 13.49 -29.92 9.59
CA ASP A 26 13.30 -31.20 10.27
C ASP A 26 12.26 -32.07 9.55
N GLU A 27 11.14 -31.46 9.12
CA GLU A 27 10.03 -32.14 8.46
C GLU A 27 9.82 -31.59 7.04
N TRP A 28 10.36 -32.30 6.05
CA TRP A 28 10.31 -31.83 4.67
C TRP A 28 8.90 -31.92 4.06
N ASP A 29 8.28 -30.77 3.86
CA ASP A 29 7.11 -30.60 2.99
C ASP A 29 7.47 -29.65 1.83
N PRO A 30 7.60 -30.17 0.59
CA PRO A 30 7.99 -29.34 -0.55
C PRO A 30 6.94 -28.29 -0.91
N PHE A 31 5.66 -28.52 -0.60
CA PHE A 31 4.60 -27.55 -0.84
C PHE A 31 4.70 -26.36 0.11
N VAL A 32 4.92 -26.63 1.39
CA VAL A 32 5.20 -25.58 2.38
C VAL A 32 6.50 -24.85 2.04
N ALA A 33 7.57 -25.59 1.70
CA ALA A 33 8.86 -25.01 1.32
C ALA A 33 8.75 -24.05 0.12
N ALA A 34 7.95 -24.38 -0.90
CA ALA A 34 7.75 -23.52 -2.06
C ALA A 34 7.12 -22.16 -1.68
N TRP A 35 6.10 -22.16 -0.83
CA TRP A 35 5.47 -20.90 -0.37
C TRP A 35 6.37 -20.10 0.59
N LEU A 36 7.18 -20.76 1.41
CA LEU A 36 8.20 -20.10 2.22
C LEU A 36 9.25 -19.41 1.34
N CYS A 37 9.78 -20.12 0.35
CA CYS A 37 10.71 -19.56 -0.62
C CYS A 37 10.08 -18.39 -1.40
N TYR A 38 8.81 -18.52 -1.81
CA TYR A 38 8.06 -17.42 -2.44
C TYR A 38 8.05 -16.19 -1.52
N ALA A 39 7.63 -16.33 -0.27
CA ALA A 39 7.56 -15.22 0.65
C ALA A 39 8.94 -14.59 0.94
N LEU A 40 9.98 -15.42 1.14
CA LEU A 40 11.33 -14.95 1.45
C LEU A 40 12.03 -14.30 0.26
N SER A 41 11.70 -14.70 -0.97
CA SER A 41 12.23 -14.04 -2.19
C SER A 41 11.82 -12.57 -2.29
N LEU A 42 10.74 -12.15 -1.62
CA LEU A 42 10.25 -10.77 -1.61
C LEU A 42 11.15 -9.80 -0.83
N ASP A 43 12.00 -10.33 0.07
CA ASP A 43 13.04 -9.56 0.75
C ASP A 43 14.30 -9.37 -0.11
N GLY A 44 14.27 -9.84 -1.35
CA GLY A 44 15.42 -9.94 -2.23
C GLY A 44 15.93 -11.37 -2.32
N ILE A 45 16.31 -11.74 -3.53
CA ILE A 45 16.86 -13.06 -3.86
C ILE A 45 18.37 -13.09 -3.55
N GLU A 46 19.06 -11.97 -3.79
CA GLU A 46 20.49 -11.82 -3.48
C GLU A 46 20.71 -11.62 -1.99
N ASN A 47 21.74 -12.25 -1.42
CA ASN A 47 22.15 -12.13 -0.01
C ASN A 47 21.12 -12.60 1.04
N ASN A 48 20.11 -13.38 0.64
CA ASN A 48 19.17 -14.02 1.56
C ASN A 48 19.66 -15.42 1.94
N GLN A 49 20.36 -15.53 3.07
CA GLN A 49 20.96 -16.79 3.53
C GLN A 49 19.92 -17.89 3.79
N LEU A 50 18.76 -17.52 4.36
CA LEU A 50 17.71 -18.49 4.70
C LEU A 50 17.03 -19.01 3.44
N LEU A 51 16.73 -18.12 2.47
CA LEU A 51 16.26 -18.53 1.15
C LEU A 51 17.28 -19.44 0.46
N THR A 52 18.57 -19.12 0.56
CA THR A 52 19.65 -19.95 -0.01
C THR A 52 19.66 -21.34 0.60
N GLY A 53 19.54 -21.46 1.93
CA GLY A 53 19.48 -22.76 2.61
C GLY A 53 18.29 -23.62 2.16
N LEU A 54 17.08 -23.02 2.09
CA LEU A 54 15.89 -23.70 1.58
C LEU A 54 16.04 -24.12 0.12
N LEU A 55 16.63 -23.28 -0.71
CA LEU A 55 16.86 -23.57 -2.13
C LEU A 55 17.85 -24.71 -2.34
N GLU A 56 18.95 -24.76 -1.59
CA GLU A 56 19.89 -25.90 -1.67
C GLU A 56 19.23 -27.20 -1.22
N ARG A 57 18.31 -27.14 -0.25
CA ARG A 57 17.48 -28.29 0.12
C ARG A 57 16.49 -28.68 -0.97
N MET A 58 15.78 -27.72 -1.57
CA MET A 58 14.90 -27.97 -2.72
C MET A 58 15.67 -28.59 -3.89
N LYS A 59 16.90 -28.13 -4.15
CA LYS A 59 17.77 -28.67 -5.20
C LYS A 59 18.12 -30.13 -4.95
N ARG A 60 18.56 -30.49 -3.75
CA ARG A 60 18.81 -31.90 -3.38
C ARG A 60 17.56 -32.75 -3.52
N TRP A 61 16.42 -32.25 -3.04
CA TRP A 61 15.14 -32.93 -3.15
C TRP A 61 14.73 -33.19 -4.62
N LEU A 62 14.98 -32.23 -5.53
CA LEU A 62 14.74 -32.39 -6.97
C LEU A 62 15.56 -33.51 -7.61
N GLU A 63 16.77 -33.75 -7.11
CA GLU A 63 17.69 -34.79 -7.59
C GLU A 63 17.36 -36.19 -7.04
N GLU A 64 16.66 -36.28 -5.91
CA GLU A 64 16.36 -37.53 -5.22
C GLU A 64 15.00 -38.12 -5.63
N ASP A 65 13.90 -37.60 -5.09
CA ASP A 65 12.59 -38.26 -5.16
C ASP A 65 11.44 -37.35 -5.61
N ALA A 66 11.70 -36.08 -5.93
CA ALA A 66 10.67 -35.07 -6.22
C ALA A 66 9.64 -35.53 -7.26
N TRP A 67 10.06 -36.26 -8.29
CA TRP A 67 9.23 -36.68 -9.41
C TRP A 67 8.29 -37.86 -9.12
N SER A 68 8.40 -38.47 -7.94
CA SER A 68 7.67 -39.68 -7.55
C SER A 68 6.17 -39.44 -7.34
N TYR A 69 5.77 -38.21 -7.01
CA TYR A 69 4.39 -37.88 -6.68
C TYR A 69 3.91 -36.68 -7.50
N GLU A 70 2.70 -36.78 -8.07
CA GLU A 70 2.11 -35.68 -8.84
C GLU A 70 1.92 -34.42 -7.99
N ARG A 71 1.62 -34.56 -6.69
CA ARG A 71 1.45 -33.43 -5.76
C ARG A 71 2.68 -32.52 -5.64
N ASN A 72 3.85 -33.00 -6.09
CA ASN A 72 5.10 -32.27 -6.06
C ASN A 72 5.29 -31.37 -7.29
N LEU A 73 4.44 -31.46 -8.33
CA LEU A 73 4.63 -30.73 -9.57
C LEU A 73 4.59 -29.21 -9.39
N GLY A 74 3.72 -28.67 -8.54
CA GLY A 74 3.72 -27.24 -8.23
C GLY A 74 5.03 -26.79 -7.57
N PRO A 75 5.47 -27.42 -6.47
CA PRO A 75 6.78 -27.12 -5.86
C PRO A 75 7.98 -27.26 -6.80
N ILE A 76 7.99 -28.28 -7.67
CA ILE A 76 9.02 -28.45 -8.69
C ILE A 76 9.02 -27.25 -9.65
N ALA A 77 7.85 -26.90 -10.19
CA ALA A 77 7.70 -25.78 -11.11
C ALA A 77 8.16 -24.46 -10.48
N PHE A 78 7.76 -24.23 -9.22
CA PHE A 78 8.21 -23.07 -8.46
C PHE A 78 9.72 -23.03 -8.27
N ALA A 79 10.36 -24.15 -7.91
CA ALA A 79 11.81 -24.21 -7.74
C ALA A 79 12.55 -23.89 -9.04
N LEU A 80 12.08 -24.40 -10.18
CA LEU A 80 12.63 -24.06 -11.50
C LEU A 80 12.47 -22.58 -11.82
N TRP A 81 11.30 -21.98 -11.54
CA TRP A 81 11.13 -20.53 -11.68
C TRP A 81 12.15 -19.76 -10.83
N LEU A 82 12.30 -20.11 -9.56
CA LEU A 82 13.18 -19.40 -8.64
C LEU A 82 14.66 -19.54 -9.01
N PHE A 83 15.10 -20.70 -9.52
CA PHE A 83 16.45 -20.85 -10.09
C PHE A 83 16.67 -19.95 -11.29
N LYS A 84 15.68 -19.83 -12.20
CA LYS A 84 15.76 -18.89 -13.33
C LYS A 84 15.89 -17.44 -12.85
N GLU A 85 15.07 -17.03 -11.87
CA GLU A 85 15.12 -15.67 -11.29
C GLU A 85 16.47 -15.36 -10.61
N ARG A 86 17.18 -16.38 -10.10
CA ARG A 86 18.55 -16.26 -9.59
C ARG A 86 19.63 -16.14 -10.65
N GLY A 87 19.30 -16.45 -11.90
CA GLY A 87 20.28 -16.66 -12.97
C GLY A 87 21.04 -17.99 -12.84
N ASP A 88 20.54 -18.93 -12.03
CA ASP A 88 21.10 -20.28 -11.95
C ASP A 88 20.73 -21.07 -13.21
N SER A 89 21.60 -21.99 -13.62
CA SER A 89 21.28 -22.90 -14.72
C SER A 89 20.17 -23.86 -14.31
N LEU A 90 19.07 -23.88 -15.05
CA LEU A 90 18.03 -24.89 -14.89
C LEU A 90 18.59 -26.29 -15.16
N PRO A 91 18.24 -27.30 -14.36
CA PRO A 91 18.52 -28.70 -14.71
C PRO A 91 17.80 -29.02 -16.03
N SER A 92 18.57 -29.24 -17.11
CA SER A 92 18.05 -29.28 -18.49
C SER A 92 16.98 -30.35 -18.73
N GLU A 93 17.02 -31.46 -17.99
CA GLU A 93 16.03 -32.53 -18.08
C GLU A 93 14.74 -32.24 -17.28
N SER A 94 14.83 -31.44 -16.21
CA SER A 94 13.70 -31.15 -15.32
C SER A 94 12.62 -30.31 -16.00
N ALA A 95 13.00 -29.36 -16.85
CA ALA A 95 12.04 -28.53 -17.57
C ALA A 95 11.17 -29.35 -18.54
N GLY A 96 11.79 -30.25 -19.32
CA GLY A 96 11.08 -31.14 -20.24
C GLY A 96 10.20 -32.14 -19.51
N GLU A 97 10.67 -32.71 -18.41
CA GLU A 97 9.89 -33.64 -17.59
C GLU A 97 8.68 -32.95 -16.93
N LEU A 98 8.84 -31.72 -16.44
CA LEU A 98 7.74 -30.92 -15.91
C LEU A 98 6.66 -30.70 -16.97
N VAL A 99 7.05 -30.21 -18.15
CA VAL A 99 6.13 -29.96 -19.28
C VAL A 99 5.36 -31.24 -19.64
N ARG A 100 6.08 -32.36 -19.77
CA ARG A 100 5.48 -33.66 -20.10
C ARG A 100 4.45 -34.09 -19.06
N LYS A 101 4.78 -33.99 -17.77
CA LYS A 101 3.87 -34.39 -16.68
C LYS A 101 2.67 -33.45 -16.57
N VAL A 102 2.88 -32.13 -16.65
CA VAL A 102 1.79 -31.13 -16.60
C VAL A 102 0.81 -31.34 -17.75
N CYS A 103 1.29 -31.55 -18.98
CA CYS A 103 0.43 -31.82 -20.14
C CYS A 103 -0.33 -33.15 -20.05
N ALA A 104 0.15 -34.10 -19.24
CA ALA A 104 -0.52 -35.38 -19.00
C ALA A 104 -1.61 -35.30 -17.93
N LEU A 105 -1.66 -34.24 -17.12
CA LEU A 105 -2.67 -34.07 -16.08
C LEU A 105 -4.06 -33.84 -16.70
N ASN A 106 -5.08 -34.42 -16.08
CA ASN A 106 -6.46 -34.23 -16.47
C ASN A 106 -7.24 -33.49 -15.38
N ALA A 107 -7.85 -32.34 -15.71
CA ALA A 107 -8.65 -31.56 -14.76
C ALA A 107 -10.01 -32.22 -14.41
N ASP A 108 -10.48 -33.17 -15.23
CA ASP A 108 -11.74 -33.89 -14.99
C ASP A 108 -11.62 -34.88 -13.83
N ASP A 109 -10.40 -35.31 -13.48
CA ASP A 109 -10.16 -36.13 -12.30
C ASP A 109 -10.42 -35.30 -11.02
N LYS A 110 -11.22 -35.86 -10.12
CA LYS A 110 -11.56 -35.25 -8.82
C LYS A 110 -10.34 -35.03 -7.94
N LEU A 111 -9.32 -35.87 -8.07
CA LEU A 111 -8.08 -35.79 -7.29
C LEU A 111 -6.96 -35.07 -8.06
N SER A 112 -7.28 -34.51 -9.22
CA SER A 112 -6.30 -33.79 -10.03
C SER A 112 -5.70 -32.61 -9.26
N LEU A 113 -4.38 -32.50 -9.30
CA LEU A 113 -3.65 -31.33 -8.80
C LEU A 113 -4.07 -30.04 -9.52
N LEU A 114 -4.58 -30.14 -10.75
CA LEU A 114 -5.12 -29.00 -11.49
C LEU A 114 -6.38 -28.41 -10.85
N ARG A 115 -6.99 -29.12 -9.89
CA ARG A 115 -8.08 -28.62 -9.06
C ARG A 115 -7.59 -27.97 -7.79
N ASP A 116 -6.30 -27.89 -7.51
CA ASP A 116 -5.77 -27.10 -6.40
C ASP A 116 -5.23 -25.78 -6.95
N ALA A 117 -5.83 -24.65 -6.55
CA ALA A 117 -5.48 -23.35 -7.09
C ALA A 117 -4.11 -22.86 -6.60
N GLU A 118 -3.67 -23.27 -5.41
CA GLU A 118 -2.34 -22.92 -4.90
C GLU A 118 -1.27 -23.66 -5.71
N GLN A 119 -1.49 -24.94 -6.00
CA GLN A 119 -0.62 -25.73 -6.88
C GLN A 119 -0.56 -25.17 -8.30
N VAL A 120 -1.71 -24.79 -8.87
CA VAL A 120 -1.77 -24.23 -10.24
C VAL A 120 -1.08 -22.87 -10.33
N PHE A 121 -1.14 -22.05 -9.28
CA PHE A 121 -0.35 -20.82 -9.23
C PHE A 121 1.16 -21.10 -9.26
N LEU A 122 1.65 -22.05 -8.46
CA LEU A 122 3.06 -22.46 -8.49
C LEU A 122 3.48 -23.05 -9.85
N LEU A 123 2.61 -23.86 -10.47
CA LEU A 123 2.81 -24.38 -11.82
C LEU A 123 2.93 -23.24 -12.86
N ALA A 124 2.08 -22.23 -12.76
CA ALA A 124 2.08 -21.11 -13.69
C ALA A 124 3.39 -20.31 -13.65
N LEU A 125 3.97 -20.11 -12.46
CA LEU A 125 5.30 -19.49 -12.30
C LEU A 125 6.37 -20.29 -13.06
N GLY A 126 6.44 -21.61 -12.81
CA GLY A 126 7.42 -22.48 -13.46
C GLY A 126 7.25 -22.62 -14.96
N ILE A 127 6.02 -22.82 -15.45
CA ILE A 127 5.76 -22.92 -16.89
C ILE A 127 6.01 -21.58 -17.60
N GLY A 128 5.70 -20.46 -16.95
CA GLY A 128 6.09 -19.13 -17.44
C GLY A 128 7.61 -18.99 -17.61
N ALA A 129 8.39 -19.57 -16.70
CA ALA A 129 9.85 -19.60 -16.78
C ALA A 129 10.41 -20.55 -17.84
N VAL A 130 9.78 -21.70 -18.07
CA VAL A 130 10.24 -22.71 -19.05
C VAL A 130 9.93 -22.31 -20.51
N GLU A 131 9.01 -21.38 -20.73
CA GLU A 131 8.64 -20.84 -22.05
C GLU A 131 8.09 -21.91 -23.04
N ASP A 132 7.52 -23.00 -22.51
CA ASP A 132 6.85 -24.02 -23.33
C ASP A 132 5.39 -23.63 -23.62
N GLU A 133 5.09 -23.39 -24.90
CA GLU A 133 3.78 -22.92 -25.32
C GLU A 133 2.68 -24.00 -25.16
N SER A 134 3.03 -25.29 -25.22
CA SER A 134 2.04 -26.37 -25.10
C SER A 134 1.51 -26.50 -23.68
N ALA A 135 2.40 -26.51 -22.68
CA ALA A 135 2.04 -26.54 -21.26
C ALA A 135 1.33 -25.25 -20.85
N LYS A 136 1.79 -24.10 -21.36
CA LYS A 136 1.16 -22.81 -21.13
C LYS A 136 -0.29 -22.78 -21.62
N GLN A 137 -0.56 -23.18 -22.86
CA GLN A 137 -1.93 -23.23 -23.40
C GLN A 137 -2.81 -24.22 -22.65
N HIS A 138 -2.23 -25.37 -22.23
CA HIS A 138 -2.93 -26.34 -21.41
C HIS A 138 -3.37 -25.74 -20.06
N LEU A 139 -2.46 -25.09 -19.33
CA LEU A 139 -2.77 -24.45 -18.05
C LEU A 139 -3.73 -23.27 -18.20
N ILE A 140 -3.59 -22.44 -19.25
CA ILE A 140 -4.53 -21.33 -19.52
C ILE A 140 -5.95 -21.86 -19.68
N ARG A 141 -6.13 -22.94 -20.47
CA ARG A 141 -7.45 -23.54 -20.67
C ARG A 141 -8.07 -23.97 -19.33
N ILE A 142 -7.31 -24.71 -18.53
CA ILE A 142 -7.76 -25.22 -17.24
C ILE A 142 -8.06 -24.09 -16.27
N ALA A 143 -7.16 -23.12 -16.11
CA ALA A 143 -7.33 -22.02 -15.19
C ALA A 143 -8.58 -21.19 -15.55
N LYS A 144 -8.88 -20.98 -16.84
CA LYS A 144 -10.13 -20.31 -17.28
C LYS A 144 -11.39 -21.08 -16.89
N GLU A 145 -11.37 -22.40 -17.03
CA GLU A 145 -12.49 -23.27 -16.65
C GLU A 145 -12.68 -23.25 -15.12
N GLN A 146 -11.59 -23.44 -14.37
CA GLN A 146 -11.62 -23.56 -12.91
C GLN A 146 -11.85 -22.23 -12.17
N MET A 147 -11.43 -21.10 -12.73
CA MET A 147 -11.66 -19.75 -12.18
C MET A 147 -13.16 -19.42 -12.03
N ARG A 148 -14.05 -20.12 -12.74
CA ARG A 148 -15.51 -19.92 -12.63
C ARG A 148 -16.13 -20.67 -11.45
N LEU A 149 -15.36 -21.55 -10.79
CA LEU A 149 -15.85 -22.49 -9.81
C LEU A 149 -15.29 -22.17 -8.41
N GLY A 150 -16.04 -22.55 -7.38
CA GLY A 150 -15.59 -22.50 -5.99
C GLY A 150 -15.49 -21.10 -5.37
N PRO A 151 -14.85 -21.00 -4.19
CA PRO A 151 -14.78 -19.79 -3.36
C PRO A 151 -13.86 -18.72 -3.96
N TYR A 152 -13.90 -17.50 -3.43
CA TYR A 152 -13.24 -16.34 -4.03
C TYR A 152 -11.71 -16.52 -4.12
N LYS A 153 -11.05 -16.98 -3.05
CA LYS A 153 -9.61 -17.27 -2.99
C LYS A 153 -9.16 -18.18 -4.13
N ARG A 154 -9.93 -19.25 -4.37
CA ARG A 154 -9.67 -20.19 -5.47
C ARG A 154 -9.65 -19.47 -6.82
N ARG A 155 -10.66 -18.64 -7.07
CA ARG A 155 -10.78 -17.90 -8.35
C ARG A 155 -9.65 -16.89 -8.51
N ILE A 156 -9.26 -16.21 -7.44
CA ILE A 156 -8.14 -15.27 -7.44
C ILE A 156 -6.83 -15.96 -7.79
N LEU A 157 -6.54 -17.12 -7.20
CA LEU A 157 -5.31 -17.86 -7.49
C LEU A 157 -5.26 -18.35 -8.95
N TYR A 158 -6.39 -18.80 -9.52
CA TYR A 158 -6.44 -19.10 -10.95
C TYR A 158 -6.29 -17.86 -11.84
N ALA A 159 -6.87 -16.72 -11.43
CA ALA A 159 -6.66 -15.45 -12.14
C ALA A 159 -5.19 -15.02 -12.06
N ALA A 160 -4.51 -15.23 -10.93
CA ALA A 160 -3.09 -14.97 -10.76
C ALA A 160 -2.26 -15.89 -11.67
N ALA A 161 -2.56 -17.19 -11.67
CA ALA A 161 -1.93 -18.15 -12.58
C ALA A 161 -2.08 -17.73 -14.06
N LEU A 162 -3.25 -17.26 -14.48
CA LEU A 162 -3.47 -16.74 -15.82
C LEU A 162 -2.56 -15.54 -16.13
N LYS A 163 -2.40 -14.61 -15.19
CA LYS A 163 -1.51 -13.46 -15.37
C LYS A 163 -0.04 -13.85 -15.48
N GLU A 164 0.44 -14.78 -14.66
CA GLU A 164 1.82 -15.29 -14.76
C GLU A 164 2.06 -15.96 -16.12
N LEU A 165 1.02 -16.53 -16.73
CA LEU A 165 1.05 -17.09 -18.09
C LEU A 165 0.78 -16.04 -19.18
N ASN A 166 0.90 -14.74 -18.88
CA ASN A 166 0.68 -13.61 -19.79
C ASN A 166 -0.74 -13.56 -20.40
N TYR A 167 -1.75 -14.09 -19.69
CA TYR A 167 -3.15 -13.99 -20.10
C TYR A 167 -3.84 -12.82 -19.40
N GLN A 168 -4.51 -11.98 -20.18
CA GLN A 168 -5.27 -10.84 -19.65
C GLN A 168 -6.55 -11.32 -18.97
N VAL A 169 -6.70 -11.00 -17.69
CA VAL A 169 -7.85 -11.40 -16.87
C VAL A 169 -8.21 -10.28 -15.89
N LEU A 170 -9.52 -10.08 -15.70
CA LEU A 170 -10.07 -9.14 -14.72
C LEU A 170 -10.22 -9.82 -13.36
N ALA A 171 -10.38 -9.02 -12.31
CA ALA A 171 -10.70 -9.53 -10.99
C ALA A 171 -12.03 -10.33 -11.03
N PRO A 172 -12.14 -11.44 -10.29
CA PRO A 172 -13.42 -12.14 -10.12
C PRO A 172 -14.49 -11.22 -9.51
N GLU A 173 -15.72 -11.27 -10.03
CA GLU A 173 -16.86 -10.43 -9.59
C GLU A 173 -17.54 -10.90 -8.29
N LEU A 174 -16.98 -11.90 -7.60
CA LEU A 174 -17.55 -12.44 -6.38
C LEU A 174 -17.07 -11.63 -5.16
N GLU A 175 -17.90 -11.47 -4.13
CA GLU A 175 -17.44 -10.82 -2.89
C GLU A 175 -16.69 -11.82 -1.99
N PRO A 176 -15.64 -11.38 -1.27
CA PRO A 176 -14.96 -12.22 -0.28
C PRO A 176 -15.92 -12.69 0.82
N ALA A 177 -15.96 -14.00 1.11
CA ALA A 177 -16.90 -14.58 2.06
C ALA A 177 -16.26 -14.96 3.41
N ASP A 178 -14.96 -15.26 3.44
CA ASP A 178 -14.20 -15.66 4.63
C ASP A 178 -12.85 -14.96 4.71
N GLU A 179 -12.07 -15.24 5.77
CA GLU A 179 -10.77 -14.59 5.97
C GLU A 179 -9.74 -14.93 4.88
N GLY A 180 -9.78 -16.15 4.35
CA GLY A 180 -8.89 -16.57 3.26
C GLY A 180 -9.21 -15.82 1.96
N ASP A 181 -10.49 -15.64 1.66
CA ASP A 181 -10.98 -14.85 0.55
C ASP A 181 -10.54 -13.39 0.66
N VAL A 182 -10.64 -12.78 1.85
CA VAL A 182 -10.20 -11.39 2.09
C VAL A 182 -8.68 -11.24 1.92
N ILE A 183 -7.89 -12.21 2.42
CA ILE A 183 -6.42 -12.19 2.23
C ILE A 183 -6.08 -12.26 0.74
N SER A 184 -6.72 -13.15 -0.01
CA SER A 184 -6.51 -13.23 -1.46
C SER A 184 -7.00 -11.98 -2.20
N PHE A 185 -8.06 -11.33 -1.73
CA PHE A 185 -8.52 -10.04 -2.29
C PHE A 185 -7.47 -8.94 -2.14
N VAL A 186 -6.92 -8.78 -0.93
CA VAL A 186 -5.84 -7.84 -0.64
C VAL A 186 -4.61 -8.12 -1.49
N TRP A 187 -4.17 -9.38 -1.51
CA TRP A 187 -3.03 -9.80 -2.30
C TRP A 187 -3.21 -9.50 -3.79
N TRP A 188 -4.39 -9.79 -4.33
CA TRP A 188 -4.72 -9.48 -5.71
C TRP A 188 -4.70 -7.97 -5.98
N ALA A 189 -5.33 -7.17 -5.12
CA ALA A 189 -5.39 -5.72 -5.27
C ALA A 189 -3.98 -5.09 -5.28
N GLU A 190 -3.11 -5.52 -4.36
CA GLU A 190 -1.72 -5.07 -4.31
C GLU A 190 -0.90 -5.53 -5.52
N LYS A 191 -1.07 -6.79 -5.93
CA LYS A 191 -0.29 -7.36 -7.04
C LYS A 191 -0.72 -6.82 -8.40
N ASN A 192 -1.96 -6.37 -8.55
CA ASN A 192 -2.57 -6.11 -9.85
C ASN A 192 -3.20 -4.71 -10.01
N ASN A 193 -2.87 -3.75 -9.15
CA ASN A 193 -3.47 -2.40 -9.13
C ASN A 193 -5.01 -2.44 -9.08
N GLY A 194 -5.56 -3.28 -8.20
CA GLY A 194 -6.99 -3.26 -7.87
C GLY A 194 -7.37 -2.13 -6.92
N ASP A 195 -8.60 -2.16 -6.39
CA ASP A 195 -9.03 -1.22 -5.35
C ASP A 195 -8.37 -1.57 -3.99
N LYS A 196 -7.17 -1.03 -3.77
CA LYS A 196 -6.37 -1.26 -2.57
C LYS A 196 -7.07 -0.74 -1.31
N HIS A 197 -7.72 0.42 -1.38
CA HIS A 197 -8.38 1.03 -0.22
C HIS A 197 -9.49 0.11 0.30
N GLN A 198 -10.37 -0.35 -0.61
CA GLN A 198 -11.43 -1.28 -0.25
C GLN A 198 -10.88 -2.60 0.30
N ALA A 199 -9.84 -3.15 -0.34
CA ALA A 199 -9.28 -4.42 0.09
C ALA A 199 -8.68 -4.35 1.50
N TRP A 200 -7.92 -3.29 1.80
CA TRP A 200 -7.35 -3.09 3.13
C TRP A 200 -8.41 -2.75 4.19
N GLU A 201 -9.49 -2.05 3.83
CA GLU A 201 -10.63 -1.84 4.73
C GLU A 201 -11.30 -3.18 5.11
N ARG A 202 -11.49 -4.07 4.14
CA ARG A 202 -11.98 -5.44 4.41
C ARG A 202 -11.02 -6.21 5.30
N PHE A 203 -9.72 -6.17 5.02
CA PHE A 203 -8.72 -6.82 5.89
C PHE A 203 -8.79 -6.32 7.33
N SER A 204 -8.93 -5.01 7.51
CA SER A 204 -9.03 -4.44 8.85
C SER A 204 -10.24 -4.97 9.64
N SER A 205 -11.32 -5.38 8.98
CA SER A 205 -12.50 -5.95 9.64
C SER A 205 -12.30 -7.39 10.13
N ILE A 206 -11.33 -8.11 9.58
CA ILE A 206 -11.01 -9.51 9.95
C ILE A 206 -9.70 -9.63 10.73
N ALA A 207 -8.96 -8.55 10.92
CA ALA A 207 -7.61 -8.59 11.49
C ALA A 207 -7.56 -9.24 12.89
N ASP A 208 -8.63 -9.11 13.68
CA ASP A 208 -8.76 -9.71 15.01
C ASP A 208 -9.27 -11.17 14.97
N SER A 209 -9.88 -11.63 13.85
CA SER A 209 -10.38 -13.00 13.68
C SER A 209 -9.33 -13.96 13.11
N ILE A 210 -8.13 -13.47 12.80
CA ILE A 210 -7.02 -14.29 12.30
C ILE A 210 -5.88 -14.37 13.31
N THR A 211 -5.11 -15.45 13.26
CA THR A 211 -3.86 -15.60 14.00
C THR A 211 -2.77 -16.17 13.10
N LEU A 212 -1.54 -15.72 13.35
CA LEU A 212 -0.33 -16.24 12.72
C LEU A 212 0.29 -17.40 13.55
N ASP A 213 -0.04 -17.48 14.84
CA ASP A 213 0.52 -18.46 15.77
C ASP A 213 -0.52 -19.53 16.14
N PRO A 214 -0.27 -20.81 15.86
CA PRO A 214 -1.15 -21.90 16.26
C PRO A 214 -1.18 -22.15 17.78
N VAL A 215 -0.10 -21.83 18.51
CA VAL A 215 0.03 -22.14 19.94
C VAL A 215 -0.81 -21.20 20.81
N GLY A 216 -0.96 -19.94 20.37
CA GLY A 216 -1.74 -18.92 21.06
C GLY A 216 -3.18 -18.71 20.54
N ALA A 217 -3.64 -19.53 19.59
CA ALA A 217 -4.91 -19.34 18.91
C ALA A 217 -6.10 -19.48 19.88
N SER A 218 -6.98 -18.48 19.92
CA SER A 218 -8.28 -18.63 20.57
C SER A 218 -9.25 -19.42 19.68
N GLU A 219 -10.32 -20.00 20.25
CA GLU A 219 -11.36 -20.72 19.47
C GLU A 219 -12.05 -19.84 18.42
N ALA A 220 -12.01 -18.52 18.58
CA ALA A 220 -12.60 -17.56 17.65
C ALA A 220 -11.66 -17.14 16.52
N GLN A 221 -10.39 -17.58 16.54
CA GLN A 221 -9.38 -17.16 15.57
C GLN A 221 -9.04 -18.27 14.59
N ARG A 222 -9.01 -17.91 13.31
CA ARG A 222 -8.55 -18.79 12.24
C ARG A 222 -7.03 -18.70 12.09
N ILE A 223 -6.35 -19.84 12.14
CA ILE A 223 -4.92 -19.95 11.86
C ILE A 223 -4.71 -19.84 10.34
N LEU A 224 -3.83 -18.94 9.91
CA LEU A 224 -3.50 -18.78 8.50
C LEU A 224 -2.60 -19.90 7.98
N SER A 225 -2.85 -20.34 6.74
CA SER A 225 -1.92 -21.26 6.06
C SER A 225 -0.63 -20.54 5.65
N VAL A 226 0.44 -21.29 5.37
CA VAL A 226 1.70 -20.71 4.88
C VAL A 226 1.51 -19.97 3.55
N ALA A 227 0.66 -20.48 2.66
CA ALA A 227 0.31 -19.79 1.42
C ALA A 227 -0.42 -18.46 1.68
N GLU A 228 -1.35 -18.42 2.64
CA GLU A 228 -2.05 -17.19 3.02
C GLU A 228 -1.10 -16.18 3.66
N MET A 229 -0.21 -16.64 4.53
CA MET A 229 0.84 -15.80 5.11
C MET A 229 1.77 -15.25 4.03
N ALA A 230 2.16 -16.05 3.04
CA ALA A 230 2.99 -15.62 1.93
C ALA A 230 2.30 -14.56 1.04
N MET A 231 1.03 -14.77 0.69
CA MET A 231 0.20 -13.79 -0.04
C MET A 231 0.06 -12.48 0.75
N LEU A 232 -0.26 -12.57 2.05
CA LEU A 232 -0.38 -11.39 2.91
C LEU A 232 0.97 -10.68 3.08
N TYR A 233 2.08 -11.43 3.19
CA TYR A 233 3.42 -10.88 3.30
C TYR A 233 3.81 -10.08 2.05
N GLU A 234 3.46 -10.57 0.86
CA GLU A 234 3.67 -9.81 -0.38
C GLU A 234 2.85 -8.52 -0.40
N ALA A 235 1.57 -8.59 -0.06
CA ALA A 235 0.70 -7.43 -0.03
C ALA A 235 1.24 -6.36 0.94
N MET A 236 1.60 -6.77 2.16
CA MET A 236 2.21 -5.90 3.17
C MET A 236 3.55 -5.33 2.69
N SER A 237 4.37 -6.14 2.02
CA SER A 237 5.66 -5.70 1.50
C SER A 237 5.49 -4.62 0.42
N LYS A 238 4.52 -4.78 -0.48
CA LYS A 238 4.18 -3.79 -1.50
C LYS A 238 3.64 -2.51 -0.88
N GLU A 239 2.68 -2.59 0.02
CA GLU A 239 2.08 -1.41 0.67
C GLU A 239 3.11 -0.66 1.54
N THR A 240 4.03 -1.36 2.21
CA THR A 240 5.12 -0.69 2.96
C THR A 240 6.18 -0.03 2.07
N GLN A 241 6.33 -0.47 0.81
CA GLN A 241 7.30 0.07 -0.14
C GLN A 241 6.70 1.19 -1.00
N TYR A 242 5.44 1.01 -1.42
CA TYR A 242 4.69 1.89 -2.32
C TYR A 242 3.28 2.14 -1.74
N PRO A 243 3.19 2.91 -0.65
CA PRO A 243 1.96 3.05 0.12
C PRO A 243 0.87 3.76 -0.66
N GLU A 244 -0.34 3.21 -0.66
CA GLU A 244 -1.50 3.78 -1.34
C GLU A 244 -1.85 5.16 -0.75
N PRO A 245 -1.83 6.25 -1.55
CA PRO A 245 -2.14 7.59 -1.06
C PRO A 245 -3.50 7.72 -0.35
N ALA A 246 -4.53 7.01 -0.82
CA ALA A 246 -5.83 7.00 -0.16
C ALA A 246 -5.75 6.44 1.28
N LEU A 247 -4.96 5.39 1.48
CA LEU A 247 -4.71 4.84 2.80
C LEU A 247 -3.91 5.82 3.66
N LEU A 248 -2.81 6.38 3.13
CA LEU A 248 -2.01 7.38 3.83
C LEU A 248 -2.85 8.58 4.30
N PHE A 249 -3.79 9.03 3.47
CA PHE A 249 -4.72 10.09 3.85
C PHE A 249 -5.54 9.71 5.09
N ASP A 250 -6.08 8.50 5.14
CA ASP A 250 -6.89 8.03 6.26
C ASP A 250 -6.05 7.82 7.53
N TYR A 251 -4.78 7.38 7.41
CA TYR A 251 -3.84 7.19 8.53
C TYR A 251 -3.30 8.50 9.10
N PHE A 252 -3.02 9.50 8.25
CA PHE A 252 -2.40 10.74 8.72
C PHE A 252 -3.35 11.50 9.67
N ALA A 253 -2.83 11.96 10.81
CA ALA A 253 -3.60 12.62 11.86
C ALA A 253 -3.98 14.08 11.50
N PHE A 254 -4.72 14.25 10.41
CA PHE A 254 -5.32 15.53 10.01
C PHE A 254 -6.26 16.07 11.08
N ARG A 255 -6.28 17.39 11.26
CA ARG A 255 -7.30 18.08 12.06
C ARG A 255 -8.69 17.73 11.52
N PRO A 256 -9.70 17.51 12.40
CA PRO A 256 -11.02 17.05 11.98
C PRO A 256 -11.65 17.89 10.87
N ARG A 257 -11.55 19.23 10.96
CA ARG A 257 -12.07 20.16 9.94
C ARG A 257 -11.44 19.89 8.57
N LEU A 258 -10.11 19.81 8.49
CA LEU A 258 -9.39 19.57 7.24
C LEU A 258 -9.69 18.18 6.67
N ARG A 259 -9.72 17.15 7.52
CA ARG A 259 -10.08 15.79 7.11
C ARG A 259 -11.46 15.78 6.47
N ASN A 260 -12.46 16.35 7.12
CA ASN A 260 -13.85 16.29 6.69
C ASN A 260 -14.07 16.96 5.31
N ILE A 261 -13.44 18.12 5.08
CA ILE A 261 -13.61 18.84 3.81
C ILE A 261 -12.80 18.23 2.66
N ALA A 262 -11.64 17.63 2.94
CA ALA A 262 -10.74 17.14 1.90
C ALA A 262 -11.04 15.68 1.51
N ARG A 263 -11.59 14.87 2.43
CA ARG A 263 -11.67 13.41 2.27
C ARG A 263 -12.44 12.98 1.03
N GLU A 264 -13.67 13.48 0.84
CA GLU A 264 -14.49 13.09 -0.32
C GLU A 264 -13.79 13.43 -1.63
N HIS A 265 -13.19 14.61 -1.73
CA HIS A 265 -12.45 15.01 -2.92
C HIS A 265 -11.22 14.12 -3.14
N PHE A 266 -10.45 13.84 -2.09
CA PHE A 266 -9.24 13.03 -2.19
C PHE A 266 -9.55 11.59 -2.62
N MET A 267 -10.53 10.94 -1.99
CA MET A 267 -10.90 9.55 -2.31
C MET A 267 -11.48 9.40 -3.72
N ASN A 268 -12.08 10.46 -4.28
CA ASN A 268 -12.62 10.47 -5.65
C ASN A 268 -11.60 10.95 -6.70
N GLY A 269 -10.32 11.04 -6.37
CA GLY A 269 -9.28 11.50 -7.30
C GLY A 269 -9.33 12.99 -7.64
N LYS A 270 -10.17 13.78 -6.95
CA LYS A 270 -10.29 15.24 -7.12
C LYS A 270 -9.26 15.97 -6.25
N TYR A 271 -7.99 15.64 -6.46
CA TYR A 271 -6.87 16.08 -5.63
C TYR A 271 -6.71 17.60 -5.56
N THR A 272 -6.87 18.28 -6.69
CA THR A 272 -6.84 19.75 -6.79
C THR A 272 -7.92 20.38 -5.92
N SER A 273 -9.14 19.85 -5.97
CA SER A 273 -10.28 20.33 -5.19
C SER A 273 -10.05 20.07 -3.69
N ALA A 274 -9.52 18.90 -3.32
CA ALA A 274 -9.19 18.55 -1.93
C ALA A 274 -8.24 19.59 -1.32
N VAL A 275 -7.14 19.92 -2.02
CA VAL A 275 -6.17 20.93 -1.57
C VAL A 275 -6.81 22.32 -1.52
N LEU A 276 -7.57 22.71 -2.55
CA LEU A 276 -8.20 24.03 -2.61
C LEU A 276 -9.14 24.25 -1.42
N GLN A 277 -9.99 23.28 -1.10
CA GLN A 277 -10.87 23.32 0.07
C GLN A 277 -10.07 23.41 1.37
N GLY A 278 -8.98 22.65 1.48
CA GLY A 278 -8.04 22.75 2.60
C GLY A 278 -7.50 24.16 2.82
N VAL A 279 -7.05 24.84 1.76
CA VAL A 279 -6.55 26.22 1.85
C VAL A 279 -7.68 27.19 2.21
N LEU A 280 -8.88 27.02 1.67
CA LEU A 280 -10.02 27.87 2.03
C LEU A 280 -10.35 27.77 3.52
N ALA A 281 -10.39 26.56 4.07
CA ALA A 281 -10.62 26.35 5.50
C ALA A 281 -9.50 26.90 6.39
N LEU A 282 -8.25 26.85 5.94
CA LEU A 282 -7.14 27.50 6.65
C LEU A 282 -7.34 29.02 6.75
N PHE A 283 -7.77 29.66 5.66
CA PHE A 283 -7.99 31.10 5.62
C PHE A 283 -9.24 31.51 6.38
N GLU A 284 -10.29 30.68 6.35
CA GLU A 284 -11.47 30.85 7.18
C GLU A 284 -11.12 30.79 8.66
N LEU A 285 -10.31 29.81 9.09
CA LEU A 285 -9.81 29.71 10.45
C LEU A 285 -9.07 30.99 10.90
N ILE A 286 -8.23 31.58 10.03
CA ILE A 286 -7.55 32.85 10.32
C ILE A 286 -8.57 33.97 10.53
N ARG A 287 -9.61 34.07 9.70
CA ARG A 287 -10.64 35.12 9.87
C ARG A 287 -11.44 34.91 11.15
N GLU A 288 -11.85 33.68 11.42
CA GLU A 288 -12.60 33.32 12.63
C GLU A 288 -11.83 33.67 13.91
N CYS A 289 -10.52 33.39 13.97
CA CYS A 289 -9.74 33.66 15.17
C CYS A 289 -9.36 35.15 15.33
N THR A 290 -9.17 35.88 14.23
CA THR A 290 -8.68 37.27 14.26
C THR A 290 -9.77 38.33 14.18
N GLY A 291 -10.92 38.00 13.58
CA GLY A 291 -11.97 38.97 13.22
C GLY A 291 -11.61 39.87 12.03
N VAL A 292 -10.52 39.61 11.31
CA VAL A 292 -10.08 40.44 10.19
C VAL A 292 -10.82 40.05 8.91
N ASP A 293 -11.63 40.97 8.39
CA ASP A 293 -12.32 40.83 7.10
C ASP A 293 -11.42 41.24 5.93
N LYS A 294 -10.44 40.36 5.64
CA LYS A 294 -9.58 40.46 4.45
C LYS A 294 -9.46 39.08 3.81
N ASP A 295 -8.96 39.04 2.57
CA ASP A 295 -8.65 37.79 1.88
C ASP A 295 -7.21 37.73 1.37
N GLY A 296 -6.74 36.50 1.20
CA GLY A 296 -5.45 36.18 0.63
C GLY A 296 -4.25 36.87 1.28
N VAL A 297 -3.36 37.41 0.45
CA VAL A 297 -2.12 38.05 0.91
C VAL A 297 -2.40 39.17 1.92
N ALA A 298 -3.44 39.97 1.68
CA ALA A 298 -3.78 41.08 2.55
C ALA A 298 -4.23 40.63 3.95
N LEU A 299 -4.85 39.44 4.06
CA LEU A 299 -5.19 38.83 5.34
C LEU A 299 -3.92 38.42 6.09
N ILE A 300 -2.99 37.75 5.42
CA ILE A 300 -1.71 37.30 6.01
C ILE A 300 -0.89 38.49 6.49
N GLU A 301 -0.68 39.48 5.63
CA GLU A 301 0.10 40.68 5.98
C GLU A 301 -0.53 41.41 7.15
N ARG A 302 -1.87 41.59 7.17
CA ARG A 302 -2.54 42.25 8.29
C ARG A 302 -2.42 41.48 9.59
N THR A 303 -2.56 40.16 9.55
CA THR A 303 -2.66 39.34 10.77
C THR A 303 -1.31 38.93 11.33
N MET A 304 -0.35 38.56 10.47
CA MET A 304 0.90 37.92 10.89
C MET A 304 2.10 38.87 10.90
N SER A 305 2.05 39.96 10.13
CA SER A 305 3.11 40.98 10.10
C SER A 305 2.62 42.40 10.41
N ASN A 306 1.32 42.58 10.67
CA ASN A 306 0.70 43.89 10.88
C ASN A 306 0.99 44.90 9.75
N GLY A 307 1.05 44.41 8.51
CA GLY A 307 1.36 45.21 7.31
C GLY A 307 2.85 45.45 7.07
N LYS A 308 3.73 44.93 7.92
CA LYS A 308 5.18 44.97 7.72
C LYS A 308 5.64 43.96 6.67
N LYS A 309 6.75 44.28 6.00
CA LYS A 309 7.36 43.41 4.99
C LYS A 309 8.09 42.27 5.69
N PHE A 310 7.44 41.11 5.78
CA PHE A 310 8.04 39.93 6.43
C PHE A 310 9.30 39.40 5.72
N TRP A 311 9.55 39.81 4.48
CA TRP A 311 10.75 39.46 3.70
C TRP A 311 11.93 40.43 3.89
N ASP A 312 11.73 41.55 4.60
CA ASP A 312 12.81 42.49 4.90
C ASP A 312 13.31 42.25 6.33
N GLU A 313 14.54 41.77 6.47
CA GLU A 313 15.17 41.49 7.77
C GLU A 313 15.30 42.74 8.64
N LYS A 314 15.33 43.93 8.02
CA LYS A 314 15.39 45.22 8.73
C LYS A 314 14.04 45.62 9.32
N GLU A 315 12.93 45.09 8.81
CA GLU A 315 11.60 45.38 9.36
C GLU A 315 11.28 44.47 10.53
N ARG A 316 11.23 45.04 11.73
CA ARG A 316 10.77 44.38 12.94
C ARG A 316 9.24 44.22 12.91
N ILE A 317 8.75 43.01 13.18
CA ILE A 317 7.32 42.74 13.32
C ILE A 317 6.94 42.98 14.78
N ASP A 318 6.31 44.12 15.04
CA ASP A 318 5.82 44.47 16.38
C ASP A 318 4.29 44.34 16.44
N ASN A 319 3.82 43.67 17.50
CA ASN A 319 2.40 43.45 17.79
C ASN A 319 1.58 42.86 16.62
N PRO A 320 1.98 41.71 16.05
CA PRO A 320 1.12 41.01 15.11
C PRO A 320 -0.14 40.50 15.82
N ILE A 321 -1.25 40.41 15.08
CA ILE A 321 -2.52 39.88 15.61
C ILE A 321 -2.37 38.40 15.94
N ILE A 322 -1.73 37.63 15.05
CA ILE A 322 -1.36 36.24 15.29
C ILE A 322 0.11 36.19 15.67
N ARG A 323 0.37 35.74 16.90
CA ARG A 323 1.71 35.59 17.44
C ARG A 323 2.05 34.12 17.62
N PHE A 324 3.00 33.63 16.84
CA PHE A 324 3.38 32.21 16.81
C PHE A 324 4.34 31.78 17.93
N ASN A 325 5.01 32.73 18.58
CA ASN A 325 5.89 32.50 19.72
C ASN A 325 5.90 33.71 20.68
N SER A 326 6.33 33.50 21.92
CA SER A 326 6.38 34.57 22.94
C SER A 326 7.60 35.49 22.85
N PHE A 327 8.55 35.24 21.94
CA PHE A 327 9.90 35.81 21.96
C PHE A 327 10.14 36.83 20.84
N LEU A 328 9.14 37.66 20.53
CA LEU A 328 9.24 38.68 19.47
C LEU A 328 10.25 39.80 19.78
N ASP A 329 10.77 39.87 21.00
CA ASP A 329 11.89 40.74 21.36
C ASP A 329 13.25 40.20 20.92
N SER A 330 13.35 38.89 20.67
CA SER A 330 14.58 38.22 20.23
C SER A 330 14.68 38.12 18.70
N PRO A 331 15.91 38.14 18.13
CA PRO A 331 16.11 37.89 16.70
C PRO A 331 15.53 36.55 16.23
N SER A 332 15.70 35.48 17.02
CA SER A 332 15.20 34.15 16.68
C SER A 332 13.67 34.07 16.64
N GLY A 333 12.98 34.66 17.61
CA GLY A 333 11.52 34.70 17.61
C GLY A 333 10.95 35.54 16.46
N GLN A 334 11.62 36.65 16.11
CA GLN A 334 11.31 37.44 14.92
C GLN A 334 11.51 36.65 13.63
N SER A 335 12.59 35.87 13.51
CA SER A 335 12.83 35.01 12.36
C SER A 335 11.77 33.93 12.20
N GLU A 336 11.34 33.26 13.28
CA GLU A 336 10.26 32.28 13.20
C GLU A 336 8.92 32.93 12.79
N GLN A 337 8.58 34.09 13.37
CA GLN A 337 7.36 34.81 13.02
C GLN A 337 7.33 35.20 11.53
N ARG A 338 8.44 35.75 11.01
CA ARG A 338 8.59 36.07 9.57
C ARG A 338 8.53 34.82 8.70
N GLY A 339 9.23 33.76 9.10
CA GLY A 339 9.28 32.50 8.37
C GLY A 339 7.90 31.89 8.22
N LEU A 340 7.11 31.84 9.29
CA LEU A 340 5.73 31.34 9.21
C LEU A 340 4.87 32.23 8.33
N ALA A 341 4.91 33.56 8.49
CA ALA A 341 4.18 34.49 7.61
C ALA A 341 4.52 34.25 6.12
N ALA A 342 5.79 34.03 5.80
CA ALA A 342 6.24 33.70 4.46
C ALA A 342 5.71 32.35 3.96
N ILE A 343 5.63 31.32 4.83
CA ILE A 343 5.05 30.02 4.46
C ILE A 343 3.55 30.15 4.17
N TYR A 344 2.77 30.86 4.99
CA TYR A 344 1.35 31.12 4.71
C TYR A 344 1.17 31.84 3.37
N TRP A 345 1.99 32.86 3.12
CA TRP A 345 1.99 33.58 1.86
C TRP A 345 2.32 32.67 0.68
N GLY A 346 3.34 31.81 0.83
CA GLY A 346 3.74 30.82 -0.15
C GLY A 346 2.62 29.84 -0.46
N VAL A 347 1.99 29.26 0.56
CA VAL A 347 0.83 28.35 0.42
C VAL A 347 -0.31 29.03 -0.33
N TYR A 348 -0.63 30.28 -0.01
CA TYR A 348 -1.65 31.01 -0.74
C TYR A 348 -1.31 31.18 -2.23
N LYS A 349 -0.08 31.64 -2.52
CA LYS A 349 0.36 31.92 -3.89
C LYS A 349 0.57 30.67 -4.73
N ALA A 350 1.09 29.60 -4.14
CA ALA A 350 1.43 28.36 -4.83
C ALA A 350 0.24 27.39 -4.88
N PHE A 351 -0.51 27.24 -3.78
CA PHE A 351 -1.55 26.23 -3.70
C PHE A 351 -2.91 26.80 -4.13
N ARG A 352 -3.34 27.96 -3.61
CA ARG A 352 -4.66 28.53 -3.94
C ARG A 352 -4.70 29.17 -5.32
N ASN A 353 -3.81 30.11 -5.61
CA ASN A 353 -3.96 30.99 -6.78
C ASN A 353 -4.07 30.23 -8.12
N PRO A 354 -3.17 29.28 -8.47
CA PRO A 354 -3.32 28.53 -9.71
C PRO A 354 -4.63 27.76 -9.76
N LYS A 355 -5.00 27.11 -8.65
CA LYS A 355 -6.19 26.25 -8.50
C LYS A 355 -7.51 27.03 -8.50
N GLY A 356 -7.50 28.29 -8.06
CA GLY A 356 -8.68 29.17 -8.05
C GLY A 356 -8.90 29.95 -9.35
N HIS A 357 -7.91 30.00 -10.25
CA HIS A 357 -7.97 30.78 -11.49
C HIS A 357 -7.98 29.95 -12.77
N LYS A 358 -7.80 28.62 -12.66
CA LYS A 358 -7.82 27.70 -13.81
C LYS A 358 -8.85 26.60 -13.59
N PRO A 359 -9.50 26.10 -14.66
CA PRO A 359 -10.36 24.91 -14.57
C PRO A 359 -9.58 23.68 -14.10
N GLU A 360 -10.26 22.72 -13.47
CA GLU A 360 -9.63 21.52 -12.91
C GLU A 360 -8.86 20.70 -13.95
N ASN A 361 -9.32 20.63 -15.21
CA ASN A 361 -8.65 19.90 -16.28
C ASN A 361 -7.43 20.64 -16.87
N HIS A 362 -7.06 21.81 -16.35
CA HIS A 362 -5.92 22.57 -16.85
C HIS A 362 -4.59 21.92 -16.39
N PRO A 363 -3.60 21.71 -17.27
CA PRO A 363 -2.34 21.03 -16.91
C PRO A 363 -1.61 21.64 -15.69
N LEU A 364 -1.61 22.97 -15.57
CA LEU A 364 -1.01 23.69 -14.43
C LEU A 364 -1.64 23.40 -13.06
N VAL A 365 -2.81 22.77 -12.98
CA VAL A 365 -3.48 22.47 -11.69
C VAL A 365 -3.65 20.99 -11.43
N GLN A 366 -3.22 20.14 -12.36
CA GLN A 366 -3.17 18.70 -12.16
C GLN A 366 -2.20 18.39 -11.01
N LEU A 367 -2.64 17.54 -10.10
CA LEU A 367 -1.84 17.05 -8.99
C LEU A 367 -1.86 15.54 -9.01
N ASP A 368 -0.70 14.93 -8.81
CA ASP A 368 -0.65 13.54 -8.41
C ASP A 368 -1.10 13.41 -6.93
N PRO A 369 -1.58 12.22 -6.51
CA PRO A 369 -2.10 12.01 -5.17
C PRO A 369 -1.09 12.28 -4.05
N TYR A 370 0.20 11.97 -4.23
CA TYR A 370 1.21 12.22 -3.22
C TYR A 370 1.48 13.72 -3.08
N GLU A 371 1.57 14.46 -4.19
CA GLU A 371 1.72 15.90 -4.15
C GLU A 371 0.55 16.55 -3.40
N ALA A 372 -0.68 16.11 -3.68
CA ALA A 372 -1.86 16.60 -2.96
C ALA A 372 -1.82 16.27 -1.47
N LEU A 373 -1.41 15.06 -1.10
CA LEU A 373 -1.24 14.66 0.29
C LEU A 373 -0.18 15.53 0.99
N HIS A 374 0.96 15.79 0.36
CA HIS A 374 2.01 16.67 0.90
C HIS A 374 1.47 18.10 1.13
N GLN A 375 0.73 18.65 0.17
CA GLN A 375 0.13 19.97 0.31
C GLN A 375 -0.88 20.01 1.46
N LEU A 376 -1.71 18.97 1.62
CA LEU A 376 -2.63 18.85 2.75
C LEU A 376 -1.91 18.72 4.10
N ILE A 377 -0.79 18.01 4.17
CA ILE A 377 0.04 17.91 5.38
C ILE A 377 0.60 19.28 5.77
N VAL A 378 1.08 20.06 4.80
CA VAL A 378 1.53 21.44 5.05
C VAL A 378 0.37 22.30 5.56
N ILE A 379 -0.80 22.23 4.93
CA ILE A 379 -2.00 22.96 5.37
C ILE A 379 -2.37 22.56 6.81
N ASN A 380 -2.34 21.28 7.13
CA ASN A 380 -2.61 20.76 8.48
C ASN A 380 -1.65 21.33 9.52
N TYR A 381 -0.35 21.33 9.21
CA TYR A 381 0.67 21.93 10.07
C TYR A 381 0.38 23.41 10.32
N LEU A 382 0.01 24.17 9.28
CA LEU A 382 -0.35 25.58 9.44
C LEU A 382 -1.60 25.75 10.32
N MET A 383 -2.64 24.95 10.14
CA MET A 383 -3.82 25.00 11.04
C MET A 383 -3.42 24.80 12.50
N ILE A 384 -2.55 23.82 12.79
CA ILE A 384 -2.02 23.58 14.14
C ILE A 384 -1.28 24.83 14.67
N ARG A 385 -0.48 25.49 13.83
CA ARG A 385 0.24 26.71 14.23
C ARG A 385 -0.70 27.89 14.53
N ILE A 386 -1.84 28.02 13.85
CA ILE A 386 -2.87 29.02 14.21
C ILE A 386 -3.50 28.69 15.56
N GLU A 387 -3.92 27.44 15.75
CA GLU A 387 -4.61 27.00 16.96
C GLU A 387 -3.75 27.14 18.23
N GLN A 388 -2.42 27.03 18.08
CA GLN A 388 -1.47 27.19 19.18
C GLN A 388 -0.98 28.64 19.37
N ALA A 389 -1.27 29.55 18.43
CA ALA A 389 -0.81 30.93 18.51
C ALA A 389 -1.58 31.74 19.55
N CYS A 390 -0.93 32.77 20.08
CA CYS A 390 -1.60 33.81 20.85
C CYS A 390 -2.26 34.79 19.86
N VAL A 391 -3.58 34.99 19.98
CA VAL A 391 -4.36 35.81 19.05
C VAL A 391 -4.98 37.01 19.76
N ASP A 392 -4.56 38.20 19.37
CA ASP A 392 -5.12 39.47 19.85
C ASP A 392 -6.30 39.86 18.95
N LYS A 393 -7.56 39.81 19.44
CA LYS A 393 -8.72 40.19 18.61
C LYS A 393 -8.54 41.58 18.01
N ALA A 394 -8.79 41.74 16.71
CA ALA A 394 -8.71 43.04 16.07
C ALA A 394 -9.68 44.01 16.77
N LYS A 395 -9.16 45.15 17.26
CA LYS A 395 -10.01 46.20 17.84
C LYS A 395 -10.95 46.71 16.75
N GLU A 396 -12.25 46.46 16.91
CA GLU A 396 -13.30 47.07 16.09
C GLU A 396 -13.05 48.58 16.06
N HIS A 397 -12.60 49.10 14.92
CA HIS A 397 -12.62 50.54 14.71
C HIS A 397 -14.08 50.89 14.44
N SER A 398 -14.81 51.15 15.53
CA SER A 398 -16.06 51.89 15.51
C SER A 398 -15.82 53.13 14.65
N HIS A 399 -16.34 53.10 13.42
CA HIS A 399 -16.39 54.27 12.57
C HIS A 399 -17.35 55.25 13.25
N GLY A 400 -16.78 56.13 14.09
CA GLY A 400 -17.45 57.34 14.55
C GLY A 400 -17.80 58.15 13.32
N ARG A 401 -19.09 58.28 13.07
CA ARG A 401 -19.69 59.17 12.08
C ARG A 401 -19.39 60.62 12.40
#